data_AF-A0A0W0VSL8-F1
#
_entry.id   AF-A0A0W0VSL8-F1
#
_cell.length_a   1.000
_cell.length_b   1.000
_cell.length_c   1.000
_cell.angle_alpha   90.00
_cell.angle_beta   90.00
_cell.angle_gamma   90.00
#
_symmetry.space_group_name_H-M   'P 1'
#
loop_
_entity.id
_entity.type
_entity.pdbx_description
1 polymer ?
#
loop_
_entity_poly.entity_id
_entity_poly.type
_entity_poly.pdbx_seq_one_letter_code
_entity_poly.pdbx_strand_id
1 'polypeptide(L)'
;MSEEKTENDLSEWLSTYGLITAERILERYKIRLQPEDLASAIKSPNTFYHRVLHVPLKNVLNGIILQQANDYQVYAQKLFIDYLLSGETSKSEDSPGGFTREDLEKERQELIRIGEAFHEQELVHNNLIAESQRSLMKLTEQWHKVLANVARDIKKALQAERVSASDNAVIQAINILLIMYDFTQTEDVSLKGESWSRVEKILGQTLNNEARQKFVDQMPKLRDFMLETEPSFTAFMDKIGDMTAKLRDFRSQFYNLILRTNELIKVLPEFHFDPAQTEENKESLLFDAAIGEQS
;
A
#
# COMPACT_ATOMS: atom_id res chain seq x y z
N MET A 1 -30.55 -1.86 6.72
CA MET A 1 -29.38 -0.97 6.63
C MET A 1 -28.19 -1.88 6.77
N SER A 2 -27.61 -2.22 5.63
CA SER A 2 -26.64 -3.29 5.44
C SER A 2 -25.34 -2.96 6.16
N GLU A 3 -24.91 -3.86 7.03
CA GLU A 3 -23.55 -3.89 7.56
C GLU A 3 -22.59 -4.04 6.38
N GLU A 4 -22.01 -2.92 5.92
CA GLU A 4 -20.77 -2.96 5.19
C GLU A 4 -19.72 -3.52 6.15
N LYS A 5 -19.52 -4.85 6.07
CA LYS A 5 -18.32 -5.47 6.61
C LYS A 5 -17.16 -4.71 5.99
N THR A 6 -16.42 -3.97 6.80
CA THR A 6 -15.11 -3.43 6.44
C THR A 6 -14.25 -4.63 6.08
N GLU A 7 -14.22 -4.96 4.79
CA GLU A 7 -13.50 -6.10 4.27
C GLU A 7 -12.02 -5.87 4.58
N ASN A 8 -11.43 -6.80 5.31
CA ASN A 8 -10.07 -6.68 5.80
C ASN A 8 -9.11 -7.07 4.68
N ASP A 9 -8.97 -6.19 3.70
CA ASP A 9 -8.16 -6.36 2.49
C ASP A 9 -6.65 -6.56 2.82
N LEU A 10 -6.22 -6.12 4.01
CA LEU A 10 -4.87 -6.38 4.52
C LEU A 10 -4.66 -7.80 5.07
N SER A 11 -5.70 -8.64 5.13
CA SER A 11 -5.55 -10.03 5.59
C SER A 11 -4.71 -10.89 4.63
N GLU A 12 -4.69 -10.56 3.34
CA GLU A 12 -3.81 -11.18 2.34
C GLU A 12 -2.31 -10.87 2.59
N TRP A 13 -2.03 -9.77 3.31
CA TRP A 13 -0.69 -9.32 3.65
C TRP A 13 -0.10 -9.98 4.91
N LEU A 14 -0.80 -10.96 5.51
CA LEU A 14 -0.29 -11.71 6.67
C LEU A 14 0.80 -12.73 6.32
N SER A 15 1.27 -12.76 5.07
CA SER A 15 2.46 -13.50 4.68
C SER A 15 3.71 -12.98 5.39
N THR A 16 4.77 -13.80 5.45
CA THR A 16 6.06 -13.38 6.03
C THR A 16 6.61 -12.12 5.35
N TYR A 17 6.38 -11.96 4.04
CA TYR A 17 6.76 -10.76 3.29
C TYR A 17 5.97 -9.52 3.72
N GLY A 18 4.64 -9.65 3.88
CA GLY A 18 3.80 -8.53 4.28
C GLY A 18 4.03 -8.12 5.73
N LEU A 19 4.32 -9.06 6.64
CA LEU A 19 4.75 -8.76 8.01
C LEU A 19 6.06 -7.97 8.05
N ILE A 20 7.08 -8.39 7.29
CA ILE A 20 8.35 -7.66 7.19
C ILE A 20 8.13 -6.26 6.60
N THR A 21 7.25 -6.14 5.61
CA THR A 21 6.93 -4.85 4.98
C THR A 21 6.24 -3.91 5.96
N ALA A 22 5.22 -4.40 6.67
CA ALA A 22 4.51 -3.64 7.69
C ALA A 22 5.43 -3.21 8.84
N GLU A 23 6.31 -4.10 9.31
CA GLU A 23 7.32 -3.79 10.32
C GLU A 23 8.25 -2.67 9.88
N ARG A 24 8.79 -2.75 8.65
CA ARG A 24 9.67 -1.71 8.09
C ARG A 24 8.95 -0.37 7.92
N ILE A 25 7.68 -0.38 7.52
CA ILE A 25 6.87 0.84 7.40
C ILE A 25 6.68 1.49 8.77
N LEU A 26 6.25 0.72 9.79
CA LEU A 26 6.07 1.24 11.14
C LEU A 26 7.38 1.73 11.76
N GLU A 27 8.51 1.06 11.48
CA GLU A 27 9.81 1.51 11.96
C GLU A 27 10.19 2.89 11.41
N ARG A 28 9.86 3.19 10.13
CA ARG A 28 10.04 4.54 9.57
C ARG A 28 9.23 5.60 10.31
N TYR A 29 8.08 5.21 10.85
CA TYR A 29 7.24 6.06 11.70
C TYR A 29 7.62 6.00 13.19
N LYS A 30 8.73 5.34 13.54
CA LYS A 30 9.22 5.14 14.92
C LYS A 30 8.19 4.43 15.81
N ILE A 31 7.33 3.61 15.22
CA ILE A 31 6.40 2.74 15.94
C ILE A 31 7.04 1.36 16.01
N ARG A 32 7.16 0.81 17.22
CA ARG A 32 7.65 -0.55 17.46
C ARG A 32 6.60 -1.34 18.22
N LEU A 33 6.00 -2.31 17.55
CA LEU A 33 5.04 -3.25 18.13
C LEU A 33 5.72 -4.60 18.33
N GLN A 34 5.24 -5.39 19.30
CA GLN A 34 5.68 -6.78 19.41
C GLN A 34 5.12 -7.58 18.22
N PRO A 35 5.78 -8.68 17.79
CA PRO A 35 5.35 -9.44 16.62
C PRO A 35 3.90 -9.94 16.69
N GLU A 36 3.45 -10.38 17.86
CA GLU A 36 2.06 -10.81 18.11
C GLU A 36 1.05 -9.66 17.94
N ASP A 37 1.46 -8.46 18.36
CA ASP A 37 0.62 -7.26 18.30
C ASP A 37 0.61 -6.65 16.90
N LEU A 38 1.70 -6.79 16.14
CA LEU A 38 1.77 -6.38 14.74
C LEU A 38 0.75 -7.16 13.88
N ALA A 39 0.73 -8.49 14.02
CA ALA A 39 -0.22 -9.33 13.29
C ALA A 39 -1.68 -8.99 13.65
N SER A 40 -1.93 -8.67 14.92
CA SER A 40 -3.25 -8.25 15.40
C SER A 40 -3.62 -6.85 14.89
N ALA A 41 -2.68 -5.91 14.87
CA ALA A 41 -2.88 -4.56 14.36
C ALA A 41 -3.21 -4.55 12.87
N ILE A 42 -2.55 -5.39 12.06
CA ILE A 42 -2.87 -5.52 10.63
C ILE A 42 -4.28 -6.06 10.43
N LYS A 43 -4.74 -6.99 11.29
CA LYS A 43 -6.07 -7.58 11.18
C LYS A 43 -7.21 -6.68 11.66
N SER A 44 -6.95 -5.64 12.44
CA SER A 44 -8.00 -4.84 13.06
C SER A 44 -8.18 -3.51 12.30
N PRO A 45 -9.16 -3.40 11.38
CA PRO A 45 -9.32 -2.24 10.48
C PRO A 45 -9.57 -0.92 11.22
N ASN A 46 -10.12 -1.02 12.43
CA ASN A 46 -10.52 0.11 13.24
C ASN A 46 -9.42 0.64 14.17
N THR A 47 -8.17 0.20 13.97
CA THR A 47 -7.03 0.63 14.79
C THR A 47 -6.22 1.72 14.10
N PHE A 48 -5.61 2.61 14.87
CA PHE A 48 -4.71 3.63 14.36
C PHE A 48 -3.57 3.01 13.52
N TYR A 49 -3.01 1.91 14.03
CA TYR A 49 -1.89 1.21 13.40
C TYR A 49 -2.27 0.63 12.03
N HIS A 50 -3.47 0.05 11.91
CA HIS A 50 -3.98 -0.40 10.62
C HIS A 50 -4.12 0.76 9.64
N ARG A 51 -4.73 1.88 10.05
CA ARG A 51 -4.95 3.05 9.18
C ARG A 51 -3.63 3.68 8.70
N VAL A 52 -2.64 3.79 9.59
CA VAL A 52 -1.30 4.27 9.25
C VAL A 52 -0.56 3.32 8.30
N LEU A 53 -0.79 2.01 8.41
CA LEU A 53 -0.22 1.00 7.52
C LEU A 53 -0.92 0.93 6.17
N HIS A 54 -2.22 1.15 6.13
CA HIS A 54 -3.05 0.89 4.96
C HIS A 54 -2.65 1.76 3.76
N VAL A 55 -2.46 3.06 3.99
CA VAL A 55 -2.05 4.04 2.97
C VAL A 55 -0.71 3.66 2.29
N PRO A 56 0.40 3.46 3.01
CA PRO A 56 1.66 3.07 2.39
C PRO A 56 1.62 1.67 1.77
N LEU A 57 0.88 0.71 2.32
CA LEU A 57 0.76 -0.62 1.72
C LEU A 57 0.05 -0.58 0.36
N LYS A 58 -1.02 0.20 0.22
CA LYS A 58 -1.67 0.41 -1.08
C LYS A 58 -0.76 1.13 -2.09
N ASN A 59 0.07 2.07 -1.62
CA ASN A 59 1.10 2.65 -2.50
C ASN A 59 2.16 1.63 -2.93
N VAL A 60 2.55 0.67 -2.07
CA VAL A 60 3.44 -0.43 -2.47
C VAL A 60 2.79 -1.30 -3.54
N LEU A 61 1.49 -1.62 -3.40
CA LEU A 61 0.75 -2.34 -4.43
C LEU A 61 0.73 -1.59 -5.76
N ASN A 62 0.48 -0.27 -5.73
CA ASN A 62 0.56 0.57 -6.92
C ASN A 62 1.97 0.59 -7.54
N GLY A 63 3.02 0.57 -6.72
CA GLY A 63 4.39 0.42 -7.20
C GLY A 63 4.61 -0.89 -7.95
N ILE A 64 4.01 -2.00 -7.50
CA ILE A 64 4.07 -3.29 -8.21
C ILE A 64 3.34 -3.22 -9.55
N ILE A 65 2.12 -2.67 -9.59
CA ILE A 65 1.34 -2.51 -10.84
C ILE A 65 2.08 -1.58 -11.81
N LEU A 66 2.67 -0.50 -11.31
CA LEU A 66 3.47 0.43 -12.10
C LEU A 66 4.69 -0.27 -12.70
N GLN A 67 5.40 -1.11 -11.92
CA GLN A 67 6.53 -1.87 -12.43
C GLN A 67 6.11 -2.83 -13.54
N GLN A 68 5.00 -3.55 -13.39
CA GLN A 68 4.48 -4.43 -14.44
C GLN A 68 4.13 -3.67 -15.73
N ALA A 69 3.51 -2.48 -15.59
CA ALA A 69 3.21 -1.62 -16.73
C ALA A 69 4.49 -1.11 -17.41
N ASN A 70 5.53 -0.79 -16.63
CA ASN A 70 6.84 -0.39 -17.13
C ASN A 70 7.52 -1.55 -17.88
N ASP A 71 7.48 -2.78 -17.34
CA ASP A 71 8.06 -3.95 -18.00
C ASP A 71 7.38 -4.21 -19.36
N TYR A 72 6.06 -4.04 -19.46
CA TYR A 72 5.35 -4.05 -20.74
C TYR A 72 5.78 -2.91 -21.68
N GLN A 73 5.88 -1.67 -21.18
CA GLN A 73 6.35 -0.55 -21.98
C GLN A 73 7.75 -0.82 -22.56
N VAL A 74 8.69 -1.29 -21.74
CA VAL A 74 10.07 -1.61 -22.14
C VAL A 74 10.07 -2.71 -23.20
N TYR A 75 9.26 -3.75 -23.03
CA TYR A 75 9.14 -4.80 -24.04
C TYR A 75 8.59 -4.26 -25.36
N ALA A 76 7.54 -3.43 -25.33
CA ALA A 76 6.99 -2.79 -26.52
C ALA A 76 8.03 -1.93 -27.24
N GLN A 77 8.83 -1.15 -26.49
CA GLN A 77 9.92 -0.35 -27.04
C GLN A 77 10.98 -1.23 -27.71
N LYS A 78 11.39 -2.34 -27.08
CA LYS A 78 12.34 -3.30 -27.67
C LYS A 78 11.82 -3.88 -29.00
N LEU A 79 10.53 -4.26 -29.07
CA LEU A 79 9.92 -4.71 -30.32
C LEU A 79 10.06 -3.69 -31.45
N PHE A 80 9.79 -2.41 -31.16
CA PHE A 80 9.94 -1.35 -32.15
C PHE A 80 11.40 -1.06 -32.51
N ILE A 81 12.33 -1.16 -31.56
CA ILE A 81 13.76 -1.02 -31.84
C ILE A 81 14.22 -2.12 -32.81
N ASP A 82 13.87 -3.38 -32.53
CA ASP A 82 14.21 -4.51 -33.40
C ASP A 82 13.61 -4.33 -34.80
N TYR A 83 12.34 -3.90 -34.88
CA TYR A 83 11.68 -3.58 -36.15
C TYR A 83 12.39 -2.44 -36.91
N LEU A 84 12.73 -1.33 -36.24
CA LEU A 84 13.38 -0.19 -36.90
C LEU A 84 14.79 -0.52 -37.38
N LEU A 85 15.52 -1.36 -36.65
CA LEU A 85 16.86 -1.81 -37.01
C LEU A 85 16.89 -2.88 -38.10
N SER A 86 15.77 -3.58 -38.33
CA SER A 86 15.65 -4.57 -39.41
C SER A 86 15.76 -3.99 -40.83
N GLY A 87 15.63 -2.66 -40.97
CA GLY A 87 15.68 -1.97 -42.26
C GLY A 87 14.37 -2.00 -43.05
N GLU A 88 13.31 -2.65 -42.54
CA GLU A 88 11.99 -2.72 -43.17
C GLU A 88 11.36 -1.33 -43.38
N THR A 89 11.69 -0.38 -42.50
CA THR A 89 11.25 1.02 -42.57
C THR A 89 11.86 1.83 -43.72
N SER A 90 12.93 1.33 -44.35
CA SER A 90 13.59 2.00 -45.48
C SER A 90 12.96 1.68 -46.84
N LYS A 91 11.95 0.80 -46.88
CA LYS A 91 11.27 0.38 -48.11
C LYS A 91 10.16 1.33 -48.54
N SER A 92 9.96 1.48 -49.84
CA SER A 92 8.95 2.38 -50.42
C SER A 92 7.53 1.97 -50.04
N GLU A 93 6.61 2.93 -49.99
CA GLU A 93 5.19 2.69 -49.68
C GLU A 93 4.53 1.69 -50.65
N ASP A 94 4.98 1.66 -51.91
CA ASP A 94 4.49 0.75 -52.95
C ASP A 94 4.99 -0.70 -52.83
N SER A 95 5.92 -0.98 -51.91
CA SER A 95 6.45 -2.34 -51.73
C SER A 95 5.53 -3.21 -50.86
N PRO A 96 5.53 -4.54 -51.01
CA PRO A 96 4.67 -5.44 -50.25
C PRO A 96 4.74 -5.17 -48.74
N GLY A 97 3.58 -5.03 -48.09
CA GLY A 97 3.50 -4.69 -46.66
C GLY A 97 3.46 -3.18 -46.35
N GLY A 98 3.37 -2.29 -47.35
CA GLY A 98 3.28 -0.84 -47.15
C GLY A 98 2.20 -0.40 -46.15
N PHE A 99 0.98 -0.93 -46.27
CA PHE A 99 -0.11 -0.66 -45.33
C PHE A 99 0.22 -1.10 -43.89
N THR A 100 0.83 -2.28 -43.74
CA THR A 100 1.26 -2.80 -42.42
C THR A 100 2.35 -1.93 -41.80
N ARG A 101 3.25 -1.35 -42.59
CA ARG A 101 4.26 -0.40 -42.10
C ARG A 101 3.66 0.92 -41.64
N GLU A 102 2.65 1.43 -42.35
CA GLU A 102 1.92 2.62 -41.93
C GLU A 102 1.18 2.39 -40.60
N ASP A 103 0.53 1.22 -40.45
CA ASP A 103 -0.14 0.86 -39.21
C ASP A 103 0.85 0.63 -38.05
N LEU A 104 2.03 0.06 -38.31
CA LEU A 104 3.11 -0.01 -37.33
C LEU A 104 3.62 1.37 -36.91
N GLU A 105 3.69 2.33 -37.82
CA GLU A 105 4.06 3.71 -37.47
C GLU A 105 2.98 4.37 -36.60
N LYS A 106 1.68 4.10 -36.86
CA LYS A 106 0.60 4.55 -35.98
C LYS A 106 0.73 3.97 -34.57
N GLU A 107 0.99 2.67 -34.46
CA GLU A 107 1.20 2.02 -33.15
C GLU A 107 2.47 2.54 -32.45
N ARG A 108 3.51 2.94 -33.20
CA ARG A 108 4.72 3.57 -32.65
C ARG A 108 4.41 4.96 -32.07
N GLN A 109 3.63 5.78 -32.78
CA GLN A 109 3.20 7.08 -32.28
C GLN A 109 2.32 6.93 -31.03
N GLU A 110 1.45 5.92 -31.02
CA GLU A 110 0.64 5.60 -29.86
C GLU A 110 1.49 5.15 -28.66
N LEU A 111 2.52 4.33 -28.88
CA LEU A 111 3.47 3.95 -27.82
C LEU A 111 4.17 5.16 -27.20
N ILE A 112 4.59 6.14 -28.01
CA ILE A 112 5.20 7.38 -27.52
C ILE A 112 4.18 8.16 -26.69
N ARG A 113 2.97 8.36 -27.23
CA ARG A 113 1.90 9.10 -26.55
C ARG A 113 1.53 8.49 -25.20
N ILE A 114 1.32 7.17 -25.15
CA ILE A 114 1.03 6.46 -23.90
C ILE A 114 2.25 6.50 -22.97
N GLY A 115 3.46 6.36 -23.50
CA GLY A 115 4.70 6.41 -22.73
C GLY A 115 4.94 7.76 -22.03
N GLU A 116 4.68 8.87 -22.71
CA GLU A 116 4.75 10.22 -22.13
C GLU A 116 3.73 10.39 -20.99
N ALA A 117 2.47 10.02 -21.24
CA ALA A 117 1.41 10.07 -20.23
C ALA A 117 1.69 9.15 -19.04
N PHE A 118 2.28 7.98 -19.27
CA PHE A 118 2.67 7.05 -18.22
C PHE A 118 3.81 7.62 -17.37
N HIS A 119 4.81 8.25 -17.98
CA HIS A 119 5.89 8.91 -17.23
C HIS A 119 5.39 10.08 -16.38
N GLU A 120 4.45 10.88 -16.90
CA GLU A 120 3.77 11.90 -16.09
C GLU A 120 3.06 11.27 -14.89
N GLN A 121 2.37 10.15 -15.09
CA GLN A 121 1.68 9.43 -14.03
C GLN A 121 2.64 8.84 -12.98
N GLU A 122 3.83 8.38 -13.39
CA GLU A 122 4.91 7.94 -12.49
C GLU A 122 5.37 9.10 -11.58
N LEU A 123 5.54 10.31 -12.14
CA LEU A 123 5.88 11.49 -11.34
C LEU A 123 4.76 11.83 -10.34
N VAL A 124 3.49 11.74 -10.75
CA VAL A 124 2.34 11.93 -9.86
C VAL A 124 2.35 10.89 -8.74
N HIS A 125 2.65 9.62 -9.04
CA HIS A 125 2.74 8.55 -8.04
C HIS A 125 3.85 8.81 -7.02
N ASN A 126 5.04 9.18 -7.48
CA ASN A 126 6.18 9.52 -6.62
C ASN A 126 5.85 10.71 -5.69
N ASN A 127 5.18 11.74 -6.23
CA ASN A 127 4.72 12.88 -5.43
C ASN A 127 3.67 12.47 -4.39
N LEU A 128 2.72 11.60 -4.76
CA LEU A 128 1.70 11.07 -3.83
C LEU A 128 2.33 10.26 -2.69
N ILE A 129 3.35 9.44 -2.98
CA ILE A 129 4.10 8.72 -1.95
C ILE A 129 4.81 9.71 -1.02
N ALA A 130 5.50 10.71 -1.57
CA ALA A 130 6.22 11.69 -0.76
C ALA A 130 5.28 12.54 0.12
N GLU A 131 4.15 12.98 -0.42
CA GLU A 131 3.13 13.75 0.29
C GLU A 131 2.51 12.92 1.41
N SER A 132 2.05 11.71 1.10
CA SER A 132 1.44 10.80 2.08
C SER A 132 2.42 10.42 3.19
N GLN A 133 3.66 10.05 2.87
CA GLN A 133 4.67 9.73 3.88
C GLN A 133 4.97 10.92 4.80
N ARG A 134 5.16 12.12 4.23
CA ARG A 134 5.40 13.33 5.05
C ARG A 134 4.23 13.62 5.99
N SER A 135 3.00 13.50 5.50
CA SER A 135 1.79 13.71 6.32
C SER A 135 1.69 12.67 7.43
N LEU A 136 1.85 11.38 7.11
CA LEU A 136 1.79 10.27 8.06
C LEU A 136 2.91 10.36 9.12
N MET A 137 4.12 10.79 8.75
CA MET A 137 5.19 11.06 9.72
C MET A 137 4.79 12.14 10.72
N LYS A 138 4.22 13.26 10.24
CA LYS A 138 3.75 14.35 11.10
C LYS A 138 2.61 13.90 12.02
N LEU A 139 1.65 13.14 11.49
CA LEU A 139 0.56 12.55 12.26
C LEU A 139 1.10 11.60 13.34
N THR A 140 2.09 10.77 12.99
CA THR A 140 2.69 9.84 13.95
C THR A 140 3.48 10.57 15.04
N GLU A 141 4.17 11.66 14.72
CA GLU A 141 4.83 12.50 15.73
C GLU A 141 3.82 13.13 16.71
N GLN A 142 2.66 13.57 16.20
CA GLN A 142 1.59 14.08 17.05
C GLN A 142 0.98 12.97 17.90
N TRP A 143 0.74 11.80 17.31
CA TRP A 143 0.27 10.61 18.02
C TRP A 143 1.19 10.23 19.16
N HIS A 144 2.51 10.17 18.93
CA HIS A 144 3.49 9.87 19.98
C HIS A 144 3.43 10.88 21.13
N LYS A 145 3.19 12.17 20.85
CA LYS A 145 3.01 13.19 21.90
C LYS A 145 1.74 12.96 22.72
N VAL A 146 0.62 12.67 22.06
CA VAL A 146 -0.66 12.37 22.74
C VAL A 146 -0.52 11.11 23.58
N LEU A 147 0.03 10.04 23.00
CA LEU A 147 0.28 8.76 23.67
C LEU A 147 1.20 8.92 24.89
N ALA A 148 2.30 9.67 24.76
CA ALA A 148 3.20 9.94 25.88
C ALA A 148 2.55 10.76 27.00
N ASN A 149 1.65 11.70 26.67
CA ASN A 149 0.89 12.45 27.66
C ASN A 149 -0.11 11.56 28.39
N VAL A 150 -0.86 10.74 27.66
CA VAL A 150 -1.80 9.76 28.23
C VAL A 150 -1.07 8.76 29.12
N ALA A 151 0.07 8.22 28.68
CA ALA A 151 0.88 7.31 29.47
C ALA A 151 1.39 7.97 30.75
N ARG A 152 1.79 9.25 30.71
CA ARG A 152 2.21 10.00 31.89
C ARG A 152 1.06 10.21 32.89
N ASP A 153 -0.13 10.51 32.39
CA ASP A 153 -1.32 10.71 33.23
C ASP A 153 -1.74 9.40 33.90
N ILE A 154 -1.76 8.29 33.14
CA ILE A 154 -2.04 6.95 33.66
C ILE A 154 -0.97 6.54 34.69
N LYS A 155 0.31 6.75 34.41
CA LYS A 155 1.38 6.43 35.36
C LYS A 155 1.23 7.18 36.67
N LYS A 156 0.92 8.47 36.64
CA LYS A 156 0.66 9.26 37.86
C LYS A 156 -0.53 8.70 38.65
N ALA A 157 -1.59 8.29 37.96
CA ALA A 157 -2.75 7.67 38.59
C ALA A 157 -2.40 6.30 39.21
N LEU A 158 -1.65 5.47 38.50
CA LEU A 158 -1.17 4.17 39.00
C LEU A 158 -0.24 4.31 40.21
N GLN A 159 0.63 5.33 40.23
CA GLN A 159 1.48 5.63 41.37
C GLN A 159 0.67 5.99 42.63
N ALA A 160 -0.46 6.68 42.47
CA ALA A 160 -1.37 6.98 43.58
C ALA A 160 -1.98 5.69 44.18
N GLU A 161 -2.17 4.67 43.35
CA GLU A 161 -2.65 3.33 43.74
C GLU A 161 -1.52 2.36 44.14
N ARG A 162 -0.29 2.85 44.32
CA ARG A 162 0.91 2.06 44.67
C ARG A 162 1.35 1.04 43.61
N VAL A 163 0.90 1.19 42.36
CA VAL A 163 1.36 0.41 41.21
C VAL A 163 2.57 1.11 40.59
N SER A 164 3.73 0.45 40.63
CA SER A 164 4.97 0.98 40.05
C SER A 164 5.24 0.32 38.70
N ALA A 165 5.13 1.11 37.62
CA ALA A 165 5.40 0.68 36.26
C ALA A 165 6.35 1.64 35.54
N SER A 166 7.14 1.10 34.60
CA SER A 166 8.00 1.90 33.72
C SER A 166 7.17 2.60 32.65
N ASP A 167 7.65 3.72 32.10
CA ASP A 167 6.94 4.46 31.04
C ASP A 167 6.69 3.56 29.81
N ASN A 168 7.67 2.74 29.45
CA ASN A 168 7.57 1.83 28.33
C ASN A 168 6.51 0.74 28.55
N ALA A 169 6.41 0.20 29.77
CA ALA A 169 5.39 -0.81 30.09
C ALA A 169 3.97 -0.23 30.02
N VAL A 170 3.77 1.02 30.47
CA VAL A 170 2.47 1.70 30.37
C VAL A 170 2.10 1.97 28.91
N ILE A 171 3.06 2.40 28.08
CA ILE A 171 2.84 2.60 26.63
C ILE A 171 2.48 1.28 25.94
N GLN A 172 3.18 0.20 26.24
CA GLN A 172 2.88 -1.13 25.70
C GLN A 172 1.48 -1.62 26.13
N ALA A 173 1.12 -1.40 27.39
CA ALA A 173 -0.22 -1.70 27.89
C ALA A 173 -1.30 -0.92 27.15
N ILE A 174 -1.11 0.38 26.93
CA ILE A 174 -2.02 1.21 26.13
C ILE A 174 -2.12 0.64 24.71
N ASN A 175 -1.00 0.35 24.05
CA ASN A 175 -1.00 -0.15 22.68
C ASN A 175 -1.77 -1.47 22.52
N ILE A 176 -1.67 -2.39 23.48
CA ILE A 176 -2.46 -3.63 23.46
C ILE A 176 -3.95 -3.34 23.58
N LEU A 177 -4.34 -2.43 24.47
CA LEU A 177 -5.73 -1.99 24.57
C LEU A 177 -6.18 -1.36 23.25
N LEU A 178 -5.35 -0.52 22.62
CA LEU A 178 -5.69 0.10 21.33
C LEU A 178 -5.78 -0.92 20.17
N ILE A 179 -5.00 -1.99 20.18
CA ILE A 179 -5.01 -2.98 19.10
C ILE A 179 -6.18 -3.97 19.25
N MET A 180 -6.51 -4.31 20.49
CA MET A 180 -7.59 -5.25 20.80
C MET A 180 -8.96 -4.58 20.94
N TYR A 181 -9.02 -3.25 21.02
CA TYR A 181 -10.25 -2.49 21.12
C TYR A 181 -10.68 -1.90 19.78
N ASP A 182 -11.97 -2.02 19.48
CA ASP A 182 -12.57 -1.41 18.31
C ASP A 182 -13.07 0.00 18.65
N PHE A 183 -12.38 1.03 18.15
CA PHE A 183 -12.73 2.43 18.39
C PHE A 183 -14.00 2.90 17.68
N THR A 184 -14.58 2.09 16.79
CA THR A 184 -15.85 2.41 16.11
C THR A 184 -17.07 2.02 16.93
N GLN A 185 -16.93 1.12 17.90
CA GLN A 185 -18.01 0.78 18.81
C GLN A 185 -18.10 1.85 19.90
N THR A 186 -19.25 2.52 19.99
CA THR A 186 -19.58 3.54 20.99
C THR A 186 -19.70 2.98 22.41
N GLU A 187 -19.61 1.66 22.58
CA GLU A 187 -19.54 1.06 23.90
C GLU A 187 -18.26 1.53 24.60
N ASP A 188 -18.34 1.72 25.92
CA ASP A 188 -17.17 2.06 26.73
C ASP A 188 -16.22 0.86 26.80
N VAL A 189 -14.92 1.13 26.87
CA VAL A 189 -13.90 0.09 27.01
C VAL A 189 -14.24 -0.78 28.22
N SER A 190 -14.67 -2.02 27.96
CA SER A 190 -15.08 -2.94 29.02
C SER A 190 -13.94 -3.14 30.01
N LEU A 191 -14.23 -2.97 31.31
CA LEU A 191 -13.30 -3.27 32.41
C LEU A 191 -13.00 -4.76 32.56
N LYS A 192 -13.66 -5.62 31.77
CA LYS A 192 -13.52 -7.07 31.74
C LYS A 192 -13.22 -7.53 30.32
N GLY A 193 -12.13 -8.29 30.16
CA GLY A 193 -11.73 -8.80 28.85
C GLY A 193 -10.36 -9.46 28.90
N GLU A 194 -10.06 -10.26 27.88
CA GLU A 194 -8.77 -10.95 27.71
C GLU A 194 -7.60 -9.96 27.54
N SER A 195 -7.87 -8.79 26.97
CA SER A 195 -6.90 -7.68 26.82
C SER A 195 -6.29 -7.25 28.16
N TRP A 196 -7.08 -7.19 29.24
CA TRP A 196 -6.59 -6.83 30.57
C TRP A 196 -5.63 -7.86 31.14
N SER A 197 -5.80 -9.15 30.84
CA SER A 197 -4.86 -10.18 31.30
C SER A 197 -3.46 -10.01 30.67
N ARG A 198 -3.40 -9.57 29.40
CA ARG A 198 -2.12 -9.24 28.74
C ARG A 198 -1.51 -7.96 29.32
N VAL A 199 -2.34 -6.95 29.59
CA VAL A 199 -1.89 -5.71 30.25
C VAL A 199 -1.31 -5.98 31.63
N GLU A 200 -1.98 -6.79 32.45
CA GLU A 200 -1.52 -7.18 33.79
C GLU A 200 -0.21 -7.97 33.72
N LYS A 201 -0.05 -8.85 32.72
CA LYS A 201 1.20 -9.58 32.48
C LYS A 201 2.38 -8.64 32.17
N ILE A 202 2.15 -7.57 31.41
CA ILE A 202 3.20 -6.59 31.07
C ILE A 202 3.54 -5.68 32.23
N LEU A 203 2.53 -5.26 32.99
CA LEU A 203 2.72 -4.45 34.19
C LEU A 203 3.28 -5.28 35.38
N GLY A 204 3.22 -6.61 35.28
CA GLY A 204 3.69 -7.54 36.31
C GLY A 204 2.82 -7.54 37.57
N GLN A 205 1.62 -6.96 37.51
CA GLN A 205 0.71 -6.79 38.64
C GLN A 205 -0.74 -6.89 38.18
N THR A 206 -1.59 -7.43 39.05
CA THR A 206 -3.05 -7.45 38.83
C THR A 206 -3.63 -6.07 39.08
N LEU A 207 -4.45 -5.57 38.16
CA LEU A 207 -5.10 -4.28 38.28
C LEU A 207 -6.51 -4.46 38.86
N ASN A 208 -6.84 -3.66 39.88
CA ASN A 208 -8.21 -3.56 40.35
C ASN A 208 -9.09 -2.79 39.31
N ASN A 209 -10.41 -2.76 39.52
CA ASN A 209 -11.31 -2.05 38.61
C ASN A 209 -11.06 -0.52 38.58
N GLU A 210 -10.53 0.05 39.65
CA GLU A 210 -10.26 1.49 39.76
C GLU A 210 -9.09 1.90 38.86
N ALA A 211 -7.97 1.18 38.94
CA ALA A 211 -6.82 1.32 38.06
C ALA A 211 -7.20 1.08 36.59
N ARG A 212 -8.01 0.05 36.30
CA ARG A 212 -8.52 -0.19 34.94
C ARG A 212 -9.35 0.98 34.43
N GLN A 213 -10.21 1.56 35.28
CA GLN A 213 -10.99 2.75 34.93
C GLN A 213 -10.10 3.94 34.55
N LYS A 214 -8.94 4.12 35.19
CA LYS A 214 -8.00 5.19 34.82
C LYS A 214 -7.47 5.08 33.39
N PHE A 215 -7.26 3.87 32.89
CA PHE A 215 -6.93 3.66 31.48
C PHE A 215 -8.12 4.01 30.60
N VAL A 216 -9.31 3.49 30.92
CA VAL A 216 -10.56 3.75 30.17
C VAL A 216 -10.83 5.25 30.06
N ASP A 217 -10.69 6.00 31.15
CA ASP A 217 -10.93 7.45 31.18
C ASP A 217 -10.01 8.25 30.24
N GLN A 218 -8.85 7.71 29.88
CA GLN A 218 -7.91 8.36 28.96
C GLN A 218 -8.04 7.90 27.50
N MET A 219 -8.71 6.77 27.24
CA MET A 219 -8.93 6.26 25.87
C MET A 219 -9.71 7.23 24.97
N PRO A 220 -10.71 8.00 25.45
CA PRO A 220 -11.38 9.01 24.62
C PRO A 220 -10.42 9.99 23.96
N LYS A 221 -9.36 10.44 24.64
CA LYS A 221 -8.38 11.38 24.05
C LYS A 221 -7.66 10.78 22.82
N LEU A 222 -7.38 9.48 22.87
CA LEU A 222 -6.72 8.77 21.76
C LEU A 222 -7.72 8.51 20.62
N ARG A 223 -8.96 8.17 20.96
CA ARG A 223 -10.05 8.01 20.00
C ARG A 223 -10.36 9.32 19.27
N ASP A 224 -10.46 10.43 19.98
CA ASP A 224 -10.78 11.74 19.39
C ASP A 224 -9.70 12.15 18.39
N PHE A 225 -8.42 11.94 18.73
CA PHE A 225 -7.32 12.13 17.77
C PHE A 225 -7.45 11.22 16.53
N MET A 226 -7.84 9.95 16.70
CA MET A 226 -8.09 9.06 15.55
C MET A 226 -9.24 9.58 14.67
N LEU A 227 -10.33 10.05 15.25
CA LEU A 227 -11.48 10.58 14.52
C LEU A 227 -11.13 11.87 13.77
N GLU A 228 -10.33 12.76 14.38
CA GLU A 228 -9.86 13.99 13.74
C GLU A 228 -8.97 13.74 12.53
N THR A 229 -8.27 12.61 12.51
CA THR A 229 -7.32 12.26 11.44
C THR A 229 -7.95 11.45 10.31
N GLU A 230 -9.15 10.91 10.53
CA GLU A 230 -9.88 10.08 9.54
C GLU A 230 -10.07 10.75 8.18
N PRO A 231 -10.49 12.03 8.08
CA PRO A 231 -10.68 12.67 6.78
C PRO A 231 -9.39 12.73 5.96
N SER A 232 -8.23 12.85 6.62
CA SER A 232 -6.94 12.83 5.94
C SER A 232 -6.61 11.44 5.39
N PHE A 233 -6.95 10.37 6.11
CA PHE A 233 -6.74 9.01 5.63
C PHE A 233 -7.64 8.71 4.43
N THR A 234 -8.93 9.03 4.52
CA THR A 234 -9.88 8.86 3.41
C THR A 234 -9.42 9.61 2.16
N ALA A 235 -9.00 10.87 2.29
CA ALA A 235 -8.52 11.65 1.15
C ALA A 235 -7.28 11.04 0.47
N PHE A 236 -6.37 10.41 1.21
CA PHE A 236 -5.26 9.67 0.61
C PHE A 236 -5.72 8.38 -0.04
N MET A 237 -6.65 7.66 0.58
CA MET A 237 -7.21 6.43 0.02
C MET A 237 -7.91 6.68 -1.32
N ASP A 238 -8.68 7.76 -1.45
CA ASP A 238 -9.32 8.14 -2.71
C ASP A 238 -8.30 8.43 -3.81
N LYS A 239 -7.29 9.26 -3.52
CA LYS A 239 -6.18 9.56 -4.46
C LYS A 239 -5.43 8.30 -4.88
N ILE A 240 -5.24 7.36 -3.96
CA ILE A 240 -4.59 6.08 -4.21
C ILE A 240 -5.48 5.18 -5.07
N GLY A 241 -6.79 5.14 -4.81
CA GLY A 241 -7.76 4.42 -5.65
C GLY A 241 -7.73 4.90 -7.09
N ASP A 242 -7.79 6.23 -7.30
CA ASP A 242 -7.69 6.85 -8.62
C ASP A 242 -6.37 6.50 -9.33
N MET A 243 -5.25 6.55 -8.59
CA MET A 243 -3.93 6.14 -9.09
C MET A 243 -3.94 4.68 -9.52
N THR A 244 -4.51 3.79 -8.70
CA THR A 244 -4.59 2.36 -8.96
C THR A 244 -5.33 2.09 -10.27
N ALA A 245 -6.49 2.73 -10.46
CA ALA A 245 -7.29 2.59 -11.68
C ALA A 245 -6.51 3.03 -12.93
N LYS A 246 -5.81 4.17 -12.86
CA LYS A 246 -4.99 4.67 -13.97
C LYS A 246 -3.83 3.73 -14.31
N LEU A 247 -3.13 3.20 -13.31
CA LEU A 247 -2.00 2.29 -13.54
C LEU A 247 -2.46 0.96 -14.15
N ARG A 248 -3.62 0.44 -13.74
CA ARG A 248 -4.24 -0.75 -14.38
C ARG A 248 -4.61 -0.49 -15.83
N ASP A 249 -5.13 0.69 -16.12
CA ASP A 249 -5.46 1.10 -17.49
C ASP A 249 -4.19 1.17 -18.35
N PHE A 250 -3.12 1.82 -17.89
CA PHE A 250 -1.83 1.82 -18.59
C PHE A 250 -1.27 0.42 -18.82
N ARG A 251 -1.31 -0.47 -17.80
CA ARG A 251 -0.89 -1.87 -17.92
C ARG A 251 -1.65 -2.57 -19.05
N SER A 252 -2.96 -2.36 -19.13
CA SER A 252 -3.84 -2.93 -20.15
C SER A 252 -3.56 -2.35 -21.54
N GLN A 253 -3.35 -1.03 -21.63
CA GLN A 253 -3.02 -0.35 -22.88
C GLN A 253 -1.69 -0.84 -23.45
N PHE A 254 -0.63 -0.95 -22.63
CA PHE A 254 0.66 -1.47 -23.08
C PHE A 254 0.56 -2.94 -23.49
N TYR A 255 -0.14 -3.77 -22.72
CA TYR A 255 -0.37 -5.17 -23.09
C TYR A 255 -1.09 -5.30 -24.45
N ASN A 256 -2.16 -4.55 -24.66
CA ASN A 256 -2.90 -4.56 -25.92
C ASN A 256 -2.07 -4.04 -27.09
N LEU A 257 -1.22 -3.03 -26.86
CA LEU A 257 -0.29 -2.52 -27.86
C LEU A 257 0.74 -3.59 -28.25
N ILE A 258 1.32 -4.31 -27.29
CA ILE A 258 2.23 -5.43 -27.57
C ILE A 258 1.55 -6.49 -28.44
N LEU A 259 0.29 -6.83 -28.14
CA LEU A 259 -0.46 -7.81 -28.94
C LEU A 259 -0.65 -7.34 -30.39
N ARG A 260 -1.16 -6.12 -30.58
CA ARG A 260 -1.37 -5.54 -31.92
C ARG A 260 -0.05 -5.45 -32.70
N THR A 261 1.01 -4.96 -32.09
CA THR A 261 2.34 -4.86 -32.72
C THR A 261 2.87 -6.23 -33.12
N ASN A 262 2.75 -7.25 -32.27
CA ASN A 262 3.17 -8.61 -32.62
C ASN A 262 2.34 -9.19 -33.77
N GLU A 263 1.04 -8.90 -33.85
CA GLU A 263 0.20 -9.33 -34.97
C GLU A 263 0.62 -8.67 -36.28
N LEU A 264 0.87 -7.35 -36.27
CA LEU A 264 1.34 -6.62 -37.45
C LEU A 264 2.71 -7.11 -37.91
N ILE A 265 3.66 -7.30 -36.98
CA ILE A 265 5.01 -7.76 -37.31
C ILE A 265 5.00 -9.16 -37.95
N LYS A 266 4.12 -10.07 -37.52
CA LYS A 266 4.01 -11.43 -38.11
C LYS A 266 3.58 -11.43 -39.58
N VAL A 267 2.91 -10.38 -40.03
CA VAL A 267 2.41 -10.27 -41.42
C VAL A 267 3.48 -9.67 -42.35
N LEU A 268 4.56 -9.13 -41.79
CA LEU A 268 5.66 -8.58 -42.59
C LEU A 268 6.44 -9.72 -43.28
N PRO A 269 6.63 -9.65 -44.61
CA PRO A 269 7.18 -10.76 -45.39
C PRO A 269 8.68 -11.01 -45.16
N GLU A 270 9.43 -10.01 -44.70
CA GLU A 270 10.89 -10.09 -44.56
C GLU A 270 11.38 -9.95 -43.11
N PHE A 271 10.50 -9.54 -42.18
CA PHE A 271 10.85 -9.49 -40.77
C PHE A 271 10.77 -10.86 -40.12
N HIS A 272 11.83 -11.28 -39.44
CA HIS A 272 11.87 -12.52 -38.68
C HIS A 272 12.39 -12.21 -37.27
N PHE A 273 11.64 -12.67 -36.26
CA PHE A 273 12.09 -12.58 -34.88
C PHE A 273 13.36 -13.43 -34.68
N ASP A 274 14.33 -12.91 -33.93
CA ASP A 274 15.34 -13.75 -33.29
C ASP A 274 14.67 -14.48 -32.11
N PRO A 275 14.54 -15.82 -32.16
CA PRO A 275 13.88 -16.58 -31.10
C PRO A 275 14.56 -16.43 -29.74
N ALA A 276 15.90 -16.35 -29.70
CA ALA A 276 16.66 -16.28 -28.46
C ALA A 276 16.47 -14.92 -27.78
N GLN A 277 16.57 -13.83 -28.54
CA GLN A 277 16.34 -12.47 -28.05
C GLN A 277 14.89 -12.26 -27.61
N THR A 278 13.93 -12.88 -28.33
CA THR A 278 12.51 -12.81 -27.97
C THR A 278 12.21 -13.53 -26.67
N GLU A 279 12.84 -14.68 -26.42
CA GLU A 279 12.67 -15.45 -25.19
C GLU A 279 13.27 -14.71 -23.98
N GLU A 280 14.48 -14.17 -24.12
CA GLU A 280 15.13 -13.34 -23.10
C GLU A 280 14.27 -12.11 -22.75
N ASN A 281 13.73 -11.43 -23.75
CA ASN A 281 12.88 -10.26 -23.54
C ASN A 281 11.52 -10.59 -22.89
N LYS A 282 11.04 -11.83 -22.99
CA LYS A 282 9.78 -12.28 -22.37
C LYS A 282 9.96 -12.77 -20.94
N GLU A 283 11.17 -13.09 -20.52
CA GLU A 283 11.42 -13.58 -19.15
C GLU A 283 10.96 -12.56 -18.10
N SER A 284 11.16 -11.27 -18.36
CA SER A 284 10.67 -10.18 -17.48
C SER A 284 9.15 -10.00 -17.49
N LEU A 285 8.41 -10.66 -18.40
CA LEU A 285 6.95 -10.57 -18.51
C LEU A 285 6.22 -11.73 -17.83
N LEU A 286 6.94 -12.62 -17.15
CA LEU A 286 6.37 -13.74 -16.40
C LEU A 286 5.85 -13.25 -15.04
N PHE A 287 4.77 -12.47 -15.05
CA PHE A 287 4.08 -12.01 -13.87
C PHE A 287 2.56 -12.19 -13.99
N ASP A 288 1.89 -12.26 -12.84
CA ASP A 288 0.43 -12.33 -12.80
C ASP A 288 -0.19 -10.96 -13.12
N ALA A 289 -0.88 -10.89 -14.26
CA ALA A 289 -1.54 -9.69 -14.75
C ALA A 289 -2.85 -9.37 -13.99
N ALA A 290 -3.40 -10.31 -13.23
CA ALA A 290 -4.59 -10.10 -12.41
C ALA A 290 -4.28 -9.46 -11.05
N ILE A 291 -3.00 -9.24 -10.72
CA ILE A 291 -2.61 -8.58 -9.47
C ILE A 291 -3.31 -7.21 -9.37
N GLY A 292 -4.00 -7.04 -8.23
CA GLY A 292 -4.76 -5.86 -7.89
C GLY A 292 -6.24 -5.91 -8.31
N GLU A 293 -6.72 -6.80 -9.16
CA GLU A 293 -8.11 -6.71 -9.66
C GLU A 293 -9.20 -6.84 -8.57
N GLN A 294 -8.89 -7.45 -7.42
CA GLN A 294 -9.82 -7.68 -6.31
C GLN A 294 -9.64 -6.73 -5.11
N SER A 295 -8.69 -5.78 -5.19
CA SER A 295 -8.28 -4.89 -4.09
C SER A 295 -8.50 -3.40 -4.38
#